data_AF-A0A2P9FGG6-F1
#
_entry.id   AF-A0A2P9FGG6-F1
#
_cell.length_a   1.000
_cell.length_b   1.000
_cell.length_c   1.000
_cell.angle_alpha   90.00
_cell.angle_beta   90.00
_cell.angle_gamma   90.00
#
_symmetry.space_group_name_H-M   'P 1'
#
loop_
_entity.id
_entity.type
_entity.pdbx_description
1 polymer ?
#
loop_
_entity_poly.entity_id
_entity_poly.type
_entity_poly.pdbx_seq_one_letter_code
_entity_poly.pdbx_strand_id
1 'polypeptide(L)' 'MASHHSTERPTTPFMEFRAGGVHLVVQRPPYRLLSLLGSLAGVLGGAYWFGGR' A
#
# COMPACT_ATOMS: atom_id res chain seq x y z
N MET A 1 -20.01 13.27 36.91
CA MET A 1 -19.41 12.09 36.24
C MET A 1 -19.30 12.40 34.76
N ALA A 2 -18.18 12.98 34.33
CA ALA A 2 -17.94 13.31 32.93
C ALA A 2 -17.34 12.08 32.24
N SER A 3 -18.07 11.52 31.28
CA SER A 3 -17.60 10.47 30.40
C SER A 3 -16.52 11.04 29.47
N HIS A 4 -15.27 10.66 29.72
CA HIS A 4 -14.16 10.90 28.80
C HIS A 4 -14.41 10.07 27.53
N HIS A 5 -15.07 10.68 26.53
CA HIS A 5 -15.07 10.18 25.17
C HIS A 5 -13.66 10.40 24.63
N SER A 6 -12.80 9.39 24.75
CA SER A 6 -11.51 9.35 24.09
C SER A 6 -11.78 9.37 22.58
N THR A 7 -11.85 10.57 22.00
CA THR A 7 -11.91 10.76 20.55
C THR A 7 -10.56 10.33 19.99
N GLU A 8 -10.41 9.03 19.80
CA GLU A 8 -9.33 8.43 19.04
C GLU A 8 -9.36 9.10 17.66
N ARG A 9 -8.40 10.00 17.39
CA ARG A 9 -8.32 10.67 16.09
C ARG A 9 -8.30 9.57 15.03
N PRO A 10 -9.25 9.54 14.09
CA PRO A 10 -9.23 8.52 13.04
C PRO A 10 -7.94 8.73 12.26
N THR A 11 -7.01 7.79 12.40
CA THR A 11 -5.78 7.78 11.62
C THR A 11 -6.23 7.57 10.18
N THR A 12 -6.10 8.60 9.34
CA THR A 12 -6.47 8.50 7.93
C THR A 12 -5.66 7.36 7.32
N PRO A 13 -6.33 6.31 6.78
CA PRO A 13 -5.61 5.15 6.27
C PRO A 13 -4.77 5.56 5.06
N PHE A 14 -3.61 4.95 4.91
CA PHE A 14 -2.71 5.20 3.79
C PHE A 14 -3.36 4.82 2.44
N MET A 15 -4.11 3.72 2.41
CA MET A 15 -4.85 3.31 1.23
C MET A 15 -6.10 2.53 1.62
N GLU A 16 -7.21 2.84 0.97
CA GLU A 16 -8.49 2.14 1.13
C GLU A 16 -8.83 1.48 -0.21
N PHE A 17 -9.00 0.16 -0.20
CA PHE A 17 -9.40 -0.60 -1.38
C PHE A 17 -10.74 -1.30 -1.10
N ARG A 18 -11.72 -1.08 -1.99
CA ARG A 18 -13.04 -1.69 -1.90
C ARG A 18 -13.37 -2.43 -3.20
N ALA A 19 -13.54 -3.73 -3.13
CA ALA A 19 -13.95 -4.56 -4.27
C ALA A 19 -14.93 -5.65 -3.84
N GLY A 20 -16.10 -5.72 -4.49
CA GLY A 20 -17.06 -6.82 -4.31
C GLY A 20 -17.57 -7.06 -2.89
N GLY A 21 -17.50 -6.06 -2.00
CA GLY A 21 -17.87 -6.20 -0.58
C GLY A 21 -16.69 -6.44 0.37
N VAL A 22 -15.48 -6.69 -0.15
CA VAL A 22 -14.24 -6.74 0.65
C VAL A 22 -13.69 -5.32 0.82
N HIS A 23 -13.42 -4.95 2.07
CA HIS A 23 -12.83 -3.67 2.44
C HIS A 23 -11.43 -3.90 3.00
N LEU A 24 -10.40 -3.56 2.22
CA LEU A 24 -9.00 -3.69 2.62
C LEU A 24 -8.46 -2.30 2.97
N VAL A 25 -8.05 -2.12 4.22
CA VAL A 25 -7.55 -0.85 4.73
C VAL A 25 -6.07 -1.00 5.06
N VAL A 26 -5.23 -0.27 4.34
CA VAL A 26 -3.79 -0.23 4.56
C VAL A 26 -3.50 0.97 5.47
N GLN A 27 -3.10 0.70 6.71
CA GLN A 27 -2.78 1.76 7.69
C GLN A 27 -1.37 2.34 7.52
N ARG A 28 -0.42 1.53 7.02
CA ARG A 28 0.96 1.96 6.74
C ARG A 28 1.38 1.55 5.32
N PRO A 29 2.06 2.43 4.58
CA PRO A 29 2.64 2.09 3.29
C PRO A 29 3.56 0.87 3.41
N PRO A 30 3.33 -0.19 2.61
CA PRO A 30 4.16 -1.38 2.63
C PRO A 30 5.42 -1.13 1.81
N TYR A 31 6.31 -0.26 2.30
CA TYR A 31 7.53 0.15 1.58
C TYR A 31 8.37 -1.04 1.09
N ARG A 32 8.42 -2.13 1.87
CA ARG A 32 9.11 -3.38 1.49
C ARG A 32 8.48 -4.05 0.26
N LEU A 33 7.16 -4.04 0.17
CA LEU A 33 6.45 -4.61 -0.98
C LEU A 33 6.63 -3.71 -2.20
N LEU A 34 6.53 -2.39 -2.01
CA LEU A 34 6.74 -1.42 -3.09
C LEU A 34 8.17 -1.47 -3.65
N SER A 35 9.18 -1.58 -2.78
CA SER A 35 10.57 -1.70 -3.22
C SER A 35 10.82 -3.02 -3.96
N LEU A 36 10.21 -4.11 -3.51
CA LEU A 36 10.31 -5.41 -4.16
C LEU A 36 9.63 -5.41 -5.53
N LEU A 37 8.42 -4.85 -5.64
CA LEU A 37 7.71 -4.66 -6.90
C LEU A 37 8.48 -3.74 -7.85
N GLY A 38 9.04 -2.63 -7.35
CA GLY A 38 9.86 -1.72 -8.15
C GLY A 38 11.14 -2.39 -8.66
N SER A 39 11.80 -3.19 -7.82
CA SER A 39 12.99 -3.94 -8.22
C SER A 39 12.66 -4.99 -9.27
N LEU A 40 11.55 -5.71 -9.09
CA LEU A 40 11.09 -6.71 -10.05
C LEU A 40 10.72 -6.08 -11.40
N ALA A 41 9.97 -4.97 -11.37
CA ALA A 41 9.62 -4.23 -12.58
C ALA A 41 10.86 -3.67 -13.30
N GLY A 42 11.84 -3.15 -12.54
CA GLY A 42 13.11 -2.67 -13.09
C GLY A 42 13.94 -3.79 -13.73
N VAL A 43 14.02 -4.96 -13.10
CA VAL A 43 14.73 -6.12 -13.65
C VAL A 43 14.04 -6.64 -14.91
N LEU A 44 12.72 -6.82 -14.87
CA LEU A 44 11.95 -7.31 -16.03
C LEU A 44 11.99 -6.31 -17.20
N GLY A 45 11.79 -5.02 -16.92
CA GLY A 45 11.88 -3.96 -17.92
C GLY A 45 13.28 -3.81 -18.48
N GLY A 46 14.31 -3.90 -17.64
CA GLY A 46 15.71 -3.89 -18.06
C GLY A 46 16.05 -5.09 -18.93
N ALA A 47 15.68 -6.30 -18.51
CA ALA A 47 15.90 -7.52 -19.29
C ALA A 47 15.20 -7.46 -20.64
N TYR A 48 13.95 -6.96 -20.70
CA TYR A 48 13.24 -6.75 -21.95
C TYR A 48 13.96 -5.73 -22.86
N TRP A 49 14.41 -4.61 -22.30
CA TRP A 49 15.09 -3.55 -23.07
C TRP A 49 16.47 -3.97 -23.59
N PHE A 50 17.25 -4.72 -22.81
CA PHE A 50 18.58 -5.17 -23.18
C PHE A 50 18.57 -6.46 -24.04
N GLY A 51 17.62 -7.37 -23.81
CA GLY A 51 17.52 -8.64 -24.53
C GLY A 51 16.60 -8.60 -25.76
N GLY A 52 15.75 -7.58 -25.89
CA GLY A 52 14.86 -7.37 -27.05
C GLY A 52 15.47 -6.50 -28.17
N ARG A 53 16.78 -6.22 -28.09
CA ARG A 53 17.57 -5.55 -29.13
C ARG A 53 18.52 -6.55 -29.75
#